data_AF-A0A1F8RIK4-F1
#
_entry.id   AF-A0A1F8RIK4-F1
#
_cell.length_a   1.000
_cell.length_b   1.000
_cell.length_c   1.000
_cell.angle_alpha   90.00
_cell.angle_beta   90.00
_cell.angle_gamma   90.00
#
_symmetry.space_group_name_H-M   'P 1'
#
loop_
_entity.id
_entity.type
_entity.pdbx_description
1 polymer ?
#
loop_
_entity_poly.entity_id
_entity_poly.type
_entity_poly.pdbx_seq_one_letter_code
_entity_poly.pdbx_strand_id
1 'polypeptide(L)'
;YVFQSRAFGGFWGFTLLMSGFVIWILQWVALSGWLLAYLGFAPLFLGLGATLGSTALSAVGVWFTSANGIIITSILNAFLSMVLLVSGFKNYVKVQYVMFYGILVAFATTLIVLFTTPAAEFVARLNAFAVASGGVQNFYQTAKDAVVAAGIDLNPPFSLLATLLVAPIAWTSVQWATYSAEQNGEIKEARSFKNQVFILVGSLIVTGILLALLGWAFERVGGTEFVYIAGAGYWSLIPEANIAGFNLWPNILAIALTASPLVVILIAFGYILNSFQIVNNCYIGVTRIMVAMSLDRLLPEWFSKVNERFHTPVNAHLAYFLASIPVILAYNLVGGWIGLTLGVTFACGYVFAASSLAGALLPFRAKEVYEASPGAKYKLGGVPWVTILGGLGAVFGFAMVFAYLLAPQLGVLGNWNFADFPRNLWAQIIAIAIVVVSAVWYFAAKAAQKRRGINVDFAFKEIPPE
;
A
#
# COMPACT_ATOMS: atom_id res chain seq x y z
N TYR A 1 -9.95 -14.94 -3.75
CA TYR A 1 -9.68 -16.38 -3.59
C TYR A 1 -10.65 -17.25 -4.41
N VAL A 2 -11.94 -17.27 -4.05
CA VAL A 2 -12.97 -18.11 -4.67
C VAL A 2 -12.98 -17.99 -6.19
N PHE A 3 -13.10 -16.77 -6.75
CA PHE A 3 -13.16 -16.56 -8.20
C PHE A 3 -11.93 -17.08 -8.96
N GLN A 4 -10.71 -16.81 -8.46
CA GLN A 4 -9.48 -17.29 -9.08
C GLN A 4 -9.38 -18.82 -9.01
N SER A 5 -9.73 -19.41 -7.86
CA SER A 5 -9.71 -20.87 -7.70
C SER A 5 -10.72 -21.58 -8.60
N ARG A 6 -11.85 -20.95 -8.93
CA ARG A 6 -12.86 -21.48 -9.87
C ARG A 6 -12.44 -21.29 -11.33
N ALA A 7 -11.83 -20.17 -11.68
CA ALA A 7 -11.40 -19.90 -13.05
C ALA A 7 -10.13 -20.67 -13.45
N PHE A 8 -9.14 -20.74 -12.56
CA PHE A 8 -7.82 -21.32 -12.83
C PHE A 8 -7.57 -22.69 -12.17
N GLY A 9 -8.39 -23.08 -11.20
CA GLY A 9 -8.18 -24.24 -10.35
C GLY A 9 -7.51 -23.90 -9.02
N GLY A 10 -7.58 -24.85 -8.07
CA GLY A 10 -7.11 -24.67 -6.69
C GLY A 10 -5.63 -24.32 -6.56
N PHE A 11 -4.76 -24.87 -7.43
CA PHE A 11 -3.33 -24.59 -7.41
C PHE A 11 -3.03 -23.10 -7.62
N TRP A 12 -3.54 -22.51 -8.71
CA TRP A 12 -3.31 -21.11 -9.03
C TRP A 12 -4.03 -20.18 -8.05
N GLY A 13 -5.27 -20.51 -7.69
CA GLY A 13 -6.04 -19.74 -6.71
C GLY A 13 -5.35 -19.67 -5.33
N PHE A 14 -4.79 -20.78 -4.84
CA PHE A 14 -4.03 -20.77 -3.60
C PHE A 14 -2.68 -20.08 -3.76
N THR A 15 -1.88 -20.47 -4.75
CA THR A 15 -0.50 -20.00 -4.91
C THR A 15 -0.43 -18.49 -5.07
N LEU A 16 -1.29 -17.90 -5.91
CA LEU A 16 -1.32 -16.46 -6.16
C LEU A 16 -1.69 -15.67 -4.91
N LEU A 17 -2.73 -16.10 -4.17
CA LEU A 17 -3.17 -15.38 -2.98
C LEU A 17 -2.26 -15.61 -1.77
N MET A 18 -1.77 -16.83 -1.57
CA MET A 18 -0.83 -17.13 -0.49
C MET A 18 0.45 -16.32 -0.66
N SER A 19 1.00 -16.29 -1.87
CA SER A 19 2.19 -15.49 -2.16
C SER A 19 1.89 -13.99 -2.07
N GLY A 20 0.95 -13.49 -2.88
CA GLY A 20 0.80 -12.05 -3.13
C GLY A 20 -0.04 -11.30 -2.10
N PHE A 21 -0.94 -11.99 -1.40
CA PHE A 21 -1.81 -11.37 -0.40
C PHE A 21 -1.50 -11.84 1.03
N VAL A 22 -1.17 -13.11 1.27
CA VAL A 22 -0.87 -13.54 2.65
C VAL A 22 0.56 -13.19 3.05
N ILE A 23 1.55 -13.65 2.29
CA ILE A 23 2.97 -13.45 2.65
C ILE A 23 3.42 -12.02 2.31
N TRP A 24 3.15 -11.53 1.11
CA TRP A 24 3.59 -10.20 0.70
C TRP A 24 2.92 -9.05 1.46
N ILE A 25 1.68 -9.19 1.94
CA ILE A 25 1.06 -8.11 2.75
C ILE A 25 1.71 -7.98 4.14
N LEU A 26 2.49 -8.97 4.62
CA LEU A 26 3.32 -8.78 5.81
C LEU A 26 4.31 -7.62 5.61
N GLN A 27 4.81 -7.43 4.39
CA GLN A 27 5.63 -6.27 4.03
C GLN A 27 4.83 -4.97 4.13
N TRP A 28 3.53 -5.00 3.81
CA TRP A 28 2.64 -3.84 4.02
C TRP A 28 2.40 -3.54 5.49
N VAL A 29 2.37 -4.55 6.37
CA VAL A 29 2.29 -4.32 7.82
C VAL A 29 3.54 -3.58 8.31
N ALA A 30 4.72 -4.01 7.87
CA ALA A 30 5.98 -3.30 8.17
C ALA A 30 6.01 -1.89 7.59
N LEU A 31 5.60 -1.72 6.32
CA LEU A 31 5.54 -0.42 5.67
C LEU A 31 4.52 0.51 6.33
N SER A 32 3.34 0.03 6.71
CA SER A 32 2.34 0.83 7.45
C SER A 32 2.89 1.34 8.78
N GLY A 33 3.65 0.52 9.49
CA GLY A 33 4.36 0.94 10.70
C GLY A 33 5.44 2.01 10.43
N TRP A 34 6.17 1.88 9.32
CA TRP A 34 7.08 2.92 8.83
C TRP A 34 6.34 4.21 8.47
N LEU A 35 5.21 4.15 7.76
CA LEU A 35 4.38 5.32 7.45
C LEU A 35 3.90 6.00 8.73
N LEU A 36 3.47 5.23 9.73
CA LEU A 36 3.03 5.76 11.02
C LEU A 36 4.17 6.48 11.76
N ALA A 37 5.36 5.88 11.81
CA ALA A 37 6.52 6.47 12.48
C ALA A 37 7.06 7.68 11.69
N TYR A 38 7.41 7.48 10.42
CA TYR A 38 8.13 8.42 9.57
C TYR A 38 7.24 9.51 8.96
N LEU A 39 5.96 9.23 8.64
CA LEU A 39 5.03 10.22 8.11
C LEU A 39 3.98 10.70 9.13
N GLY A 40 3.73 9.95 10.19
CA GLY A 40 2.81 10.35 11.25
C GLY A 40 3.53 11.08 12.38
N PHE A 41 4.25 10.32 13.20
CA PHE A 41 4.84 10.83 14.44
C PHE A 41 6.05 11.73 14.23
N ALA A 42 6.98 11.40 13.33
CA ALA A 42 8.16 12.24 13.10
C ALA A 42 7.76 13.67 12.67
N PRO A 43 6.87 13.88 11.68
CA PRO A 43 6.43 15.22 11.28
C PRO A 43 5.62 15.94 12.37
N LEU A 44 4.84 15.21 13.18
CA LEU A 44 4.15 15.78 14.34
C LEU A 44 5.15 16.43 15.30
N PHE A 45 6.16 15.66 15.72
CA PHE A 45 7.10 16.12 16.75
C PHE A 45 8.14 17.10 16.20
N LEU A 46 8.60 16.94 14.95
CA LEU A 46 9.43 17.94 14.27
C LEU A 46 8.68 19.26 14.07
N GLY A 47 7.43 19.20 13.60
CA GLY A 47 6.60 20.39 13.42
C GLY A 47 6.27 21.10 14.73
N LEU A 48 5.96 20.35 15.79
CA LEU A 48 5.74 20.93 17.12
C LEU A 48 7.04 21.48 17.71
N GLY A 49 8.18 20.81 17.51
CA GLY A 49 9.49 21.30 17.91
C GLY A 49 9.83 22.62 17.22
N ALA A 50 9.58 22.72 15.91
CA ALA A 50 9.81 23.94 15.14
C ALA A 50 8.86 25.09 15.53
N THR A 51 7.57 24.81 15.74
CA THR A 51 6.57 25.84 16.07
C THR A 51 6.62 26.29 17.53
N LEU A 52 7.05 25.43 18.46
CA LEU A 52 7.15 25.74 19.90
C LEU A 52 8.60 26.05 20.34
N GLY A 53 9.58 25.96 19.45
CA GLY A 53 11.01 26.16 19.78
C GLY A 53 11.58 25.11 20.73
N SER A 54 11.04 23.88 20.73
CA SER A 54 11.43 22.82 21.66
C SER A 54 12.36 21.80 21.00
N THR A 55 13.64 21.84 21.35
CA THR A 55 14.64 20.86 20.91
C THR A 55 14.33 19.44 21.37
N ALA A 56 13.69 19.29 22.54
CA ALA A 56 13.24 18.00 23.04
C ALA A 56 12.17 17.37 22.15
N LEU A 57 11.19 18.15 21.67
CA LEU A 57 10.18 17.66 20.72
C LEU A 57 10.84 17.30 19.38
N SER A 58 11.75 18.13 18.86
CA SER A 58 12.49 17.79 17.64
C SER A 58 13.29 16.49 17.79
N ALA A 59 13.94 16.27 18.94
CA ALA A 59 14.67 15.03 19.22
C ALA A 59 13.76 13.79 19.24
N VAL A 60 12.55 13.90 19.79
CA VAL A 60 11.53 12.84 19.71
C VAL A 60 11.14 12.59 18.26
N GLY A 61 10.96 13.64 17.46
CA GLY A 61 10.67 13.52 16.03
C GLY A 61 11.76 12.76 15.27
N VAL A 62 13.03 13.09 15.52
CA VAL A 62 14.19 12.36 14.96
C VAL A 62 14.23 10.91 15.44
N TRP A 63 13.85 10.62 16.69
CA TRP A 63 13.82 9.23 17.16
C TRP A 63 12.86 8.34 16.36
N PHE A 64 11.70 8.88 15.94
CA PHE A 64 10.75 8.15 15.09
C PHE A 64 11.27 7.87 13.66
N THR A 65 12.37 8.50 13.24
CA THR A 65 13.04 8.17 11.97
C THR A 65 14.10 7.08 12.12
N SER A 66 14.50 6.77 13.36
CA SER A 66 15.46 5.70 13.64
C SER A 66 14.85 4.31 13.46
N ALA A 67 15.70 3.32 13.17
CA ALA A 67 15.27 1.92 13.04
C ALA A 67 14.50 1.43 14.29
N ASN A 68 14.96 1.77 15.50
CA ASN A 68 14.29 1.38 16.74
C ASN A 68 12.92 2.04 16.89
N GLY A 69 12.82 3.33 16.57
CA GLY A 69 11.53 4.06 16.58
C GLY A 69 10.53 3.40 15.65
N ILE A 70 10.94 3.12 14.40
CA ILE A 70 10.09 2.46 13.41
C ILE A 70 9.68 1.05 13.86
N ILE A 71 10.60 0.23 14.38
CA ILE A 71 10.31 -1.14 14.83
C ILE A 71 9.26 -1.13 15.94
N ILE A 72 9.46 -0.29 16.98
CA ILE A 72 8.55 -0.20 18.12
C ILE A 72 7.18 0.28 17.65
N THR A 73 7.12 1.34 16.85
CA THR A 73 5.87 1.85 16.29
C THR A 73 5.17 0.80 15.43
N SER A 74 5.89 0.06 14.61
CA SER A 74 5.33 -0.98 13.74
C SER A 74 4.72 -2.14 14.53
N ILE A 75 5.40 -2.63 15.56
CA ILE A 75 4.90 -3.70 16.43
C ILE A 75 3.65 -3.23 17.19
N LEU A 76 3.68 -2.02 17.75
CA LEU A 76 2.51 -1.45 18.45
C LEU A 76 1.34 -1.23 17.49
N ASN A 77 1.60 -0.74 16.28
CA ASN A 77 0.58 -0.55 15.24
C ASN A 77 -0.12 -1.87 14.88
N ALA A 78 0.67 -2.91 14.61
CA ALA A 78 0.17 -4.24 14.29
C ALA A 78 -0.59 -4.87 15.49
N PHE A 79 -0.08 -4.69 16.71
CA PHE A 79 -0.73 -5.17 17.92
C PHE A 79 -2.08 -4.48 18.18
N LEU A 80 -2.13 -3.16 18.08
CA LEU A 80 -3.37 -2.39 18.27
C LEU A 80 -4.41 -2.72 17.19
N SER A 81 -3.97 -2.92 15.94
CA SER A 81 -4.82 -3.38 14.85
C SER A 81 -5.41 -4.77 15.13
N MET A 82 -4.58 -5.71 15.59
CA MET A 82 -5.00 -7.04 16.01
C MET A 82 -6.05 -6.97 17.12
N VAL A 83 -5.80 -6.18 18.17
CA VAL A 83 -6.74 -6.01 19.30
C VAL A 83 -8.08 -5.43 18.83
N LEU A 84 -8.04 -4.38 18.00
CA LEU A 84 -9.25 -3.75 17.47
C LEU A 84 -10.10 -4.73 16.66
N LEU A 85 -9.48 -5.51 15.77
CA LEU A 85 -10.20 -6.43 14.89
C LEU A 85 -10.66 -7.69 15.62
N VAL A 86 -9.89 -8.18 16.59
CA VAL A 86 -10.32 -9.25 17.50
C VAL A 86 -11.55 -8.82 18.31
N SER A 87 -11.63 -7.55 18.72
CA SER A 87 -12.78 -7.02 19.46
C SER A 87 -14.10 -7.03 18.66
N GLY A 88 -14.03 -7.23 17.35
CA GLY A 88 -15.17 -7.37 16.46
C GLY A 88 -15.26 -6.28 15.40
N PHE A 89 -15.75 -6.66 14.22
CA PHE A 89 -15.79 -5.77 13.05
C PHE A 89 -16.64 -4.50 13.27
N LYS A 90 -17.70 -4.59 14.08
CA LYS A 90 -18.53 -3.42 14.45
C LYS A 90 -17.73 -2.34 15.17
N ASN A 91 -16.75 -2.70 16.01
CA ASN A 91 -15.91 -1.73 16.70
C ASN A 91 -14.94 -1.08 15.72
N TYR A 92 -14.34 -1.88 14.83
CA TYR A 92 -13.51 -1.36 13.76
C TYR A 92 -14.27 -0.33 12.92
N VAL A 93 -15.50 -0.62 12.46
CA VAL A 93 -16.29 0.33 11.65
C VAL A 93 -16.53 1.66 12.38
N LYS A 94 -16.77 1.65 13.70
CA LYS A 94 -16.89 2.90 14.49
C LYS A 94 -15.60 3.72 14.45
N VAL A 95 -14.45 3.07 14.63
CA VAL A 95 -13.13 3.72 14.55
C VAL A 95 -12.83 4.15 13.10
N GLN A 96 -13.29 3.40 12.10
CA GLN A 96 -13.12 3.70 10.69
C GLN A 96 -13.76 5.02 10.27
N TYR A 97 -14.93 5.36 10.81
CA TYR A 97 -15.52 6.69 10.58
C TYR A 97 -14.62 7.81 11.11
N VAL A 98 -14.06 7.65 12.32
CA VAL A 98 -13.13 8.63 12.90
C VAL A 98 -11.88 8.76 12.03
N MET A 99 -11.32 7.63 11.59
CA MET A 99 -10.17 7.61 10.68
C MET A 99 -10.49 8.34 9.38
N PHE A 100 -11.63 8.04 8.75
CA PHE A 100 -12.05 8.66 7.49
C PHE A 100 -12.18 10.18 7.60
N TYR A 101 -12.94 10.69 8.58
CA TYR A 101 -13.10 12.13 8.76
C TYR A 101 -11.80 12.81 9.16
N GLY A 102 -10.97 12.18 10.01
CA GLY A 102 -9.67 12.72 10.40
C GLY A 102 -8.72 12.86 9.20
N ILE A 103 -8.71 11.88 8.29
CA ILE A 103 -7.94 11.94 7.03
C ILE A 103 -8.43 13.08 6.14
N LEU A 104 -9.76 13.24 5.98
CA LEU A 104 -10.32 14.32 5.18
C LEU A 104 -9.99 15.71 5.76
N VAL A 105 -10.06 15.86 7.08
CA VAL A 105 -9.68 17.11 7.76
C VAL A 105 -8.20 17.41 7.51
N ALA A 106 -7.31 16.45 7.73
CA ALA A 106 -5.88 16.64 7.48
C ALA A 106 -5.57 16.98 6.02
N PHE A 107 -6.26 16.35 5.07
CA PHE A 107 -6.12 16.65 3.66
C PHE A 107 -6.59 18.07 3.32
N ALA A 108 -7.76 18.46 3.83
CA ALA A 108 -8.28 19.82 3.66
C ALA A 108 -7.34 20.86 4.30
N THR A 109 -6.85 20.61 5.51
CA THR A 109 -5.87 21.46 6.19
C THR A 109 -4.58 21.59 5.38
N THR A 110 -4.08 20.49 4.82
CA THR A 110 -2.90 20.49 3.93
C THR A 110 -3.12 21.41 2.72
N LEU A 111 -4.25 21.24 2.01
CA LEU A 111 -4.58 22.10 0.87
C LEU A 111 -4.74 23.57 1.26
N ILE A 112 -5.38 23.86 2.39
CA ILE A 112 -5.53 25.23 2.88
C ILE A 112 -4.17 25.86 3.09
N VAL A 113 -3.23 25.17 3.76
CA VAL A 113 -1.88 25.70 3.98
C VAL A 113 -1.18 25.99 2.65
N LEU A 114 -1.21 25.03 1.71
CA LEU A 114 -0.54 25.18 0.42
C LEU A 114 -1.16 26.32 -0.42
N PHE A 115 -2.48 26.47 -0.43
CA PHE A 115 -3.15 27.50 -1.23
C PHE A 115 -3.17 28.90 -0.61
N THR A 116 -3.04 29.00 0.71
CA THR A 116 -3.00 30.30 1.42
C THR A 116 -1.59 30.83 1.63
N THR A 117 -0.57 29.98 1.53
CA THR A 117 0.84 30.42 1.60
C THR A 117 1.22 31.18 0.32
N PRO A 118 1.69 32.43 0.41
CA PRO A 118 2.22 33.15 -0.75
C PRO A 118 3.49 32.50 -1.28
N ALA A 119 3.62 32.36 -2.60
CA ALA A 119 4.82 31.76 -3.23
C ALA A 119 6.12 32.51 -2.88
N ALA A 120 6.05 33.83 -2.67
CA ALA A 120 7.19 34.64 -2.26
C ALA A 120 7.74 34.28 -0.86
N GLU A 121 6.93 33.65 -0.01
CA GLU A 121 7.33 33.25 1.35
C GLU A 121 7.82 31.80 1.41
N PHE A 122 7.61 31.02 0.35
CA PHE A 122 7.88 29.59 0.34
C PHE A 122 9.31 29.24 0.76
N VAL A 123 10.31 29.83 0.09
CA VAL A 123 11.73 29.57 0.35
C VAL A 123 12.11 30.00 1.77
N ALA A 124 11.60 31.15 2.22
CA ALA A 124 11.90 31.66 3.56
C ALA A 124 11.36 30.73 4.66
N ARG A 125 10.09 30.29 4.53
CA ARG A 125 9.46 29.36 5.49
C ARG A 125 10.15 27.99 5.47
N LEU A 126 10.47 27.47 4.29
CA LEU A 126 11.17 26.21 4.15
C LEU A 126 12.57 26.23 4.78
N ASN A 127 13.35 27.28 4.53
CA ASN A 127 14.67 27.45 5.13
C ASN A 127 14.60 27.59 6.66
N ALA A 128 13.62 28.36 7.18
CA ALA A 128 13.41 28.49 8.61
C ALA A 128 13.06 27.14 9.26
N PHE A 129 12.17 26.36 8.63
CA PHE A 129 11.83 25.02 9.08
C PHE A 129 13.02 24.06 9.04
N ALA A 130 13.84 24.14 7.98
CA ALA A 130 15.03 23.31 7.85
C ALA A 130 15.99 23.56 9.02
N VAL A 131 16.28 24.81 9.37
CA VAL A 131 17.12 25.15 10.54
C VAL A 131 16.52 24.62 11.85
N ALA A 132 15.22 24.84 12.07
CA ALA A 132 14.54 24.37 13.27
C ALA A 132 14.52 22.82 13.40
N SER A 133 14.66 22.13 12.26
CA SER A 133 14.68 20.66 12.16
C SER A 133 16.08 20.07 12.05
N GLY A 134 17.15 20.87 12.28
CA GLY A 134 18.54 20.40 12.27
C GLY A 134 19.20 20.37 10.89
N GLY A 135 18.60 21.00 9.89
CA GLY A 135 19.17 21.23 8.56
C GLY A 135 20.00 22.51 8.46
N VAL A 136 20.31 22.91 7.22
CA VAL A 136 21.17 24.07 6.92
C VAL A 136 20.37 25.36 6.71
N GLN A 137 21.00 26.52 6.92
CA GLN A 137 20.33 27.84 6.81
C GLN A 137 19.81 28.18 5.42
N ASN A 138 20.53 27.83 4.36
CA ASN A 138 20.13 28.07 2.97
C ASN A 138 19.77 26.75 2.27
N PHE A 139 18.87 26.00 2.89
CA PHE A 139 18.51 24.65 2.47
C PHE A 139 18.07 24.60 1.00
N TYR A 140 17.16 25.48 0.58
CA TYR A 140 16.63 25.46 -0.78
C TYR A 140 17.74 25.58 -1.84
N GLN A 141 18.66 26.53 -1.68
CA GLN A 141 19.76 26.72 -2.63
C GLN A 141 20.75 25.55 -2.58
N THR A 142 21.07 25.06 -1.37
CA THR A 142 21.97 23.90 -1.19
C THR A 142 21.41 22.66 -1.90
N ALA A 143 20.11 22.40 -1.74
CA ALA A 143 19.41 21.31 -2.41
C ALA A 143 19.42 21.49 -3.94
N LYS A 144 19.12 22.71 -4.42
CA LYS A 144 19.16 23.03 -5.85
C LYS A 144 20.54 22.79 -6.45
N ASP A 145 21.60 23.31 -5.83
CA ASP A 145 22.96 23.20 -6.33
C ASP A 145 23.42 21.74 -6.38
N ALA A 146 23.07 20.93 -5.38
CA ALA A 146 23.39 19.50 -5.36
C ALA A 146 22.65 18.74 -6.47
N VAL A 147 21.37 19.03 -6.70
CA VAL A 147 20.58 18.40 -7.77
C VAL A 147 21.12 18.76 -9.16
N VAL A 148 21.48 20.03 -9.38
CA VAL A 148 22.10 20.48 -10.64
C VAL A 148 23.49 19.86 -10.81
N ALA A 149 24.29 19.78 -9.75
CA ALA A 149 25.61 19.13 -9.79
C ALA A 149 25.54 17.63 -10.11
N ALA A 150 24.43 16.97 -9.74
CA ALA A 150 24.14 15.59 -10.12
C ALA A 150 23.68 15.44 -11.58
N GLY A 151 23.57 16.53 -12.35
CA GLY A 151 23.20 16.53 -13.76
C GLY A 151 21.70 16.39 -14.03
N ILE A 152 20.86 16.65 -13.02
CA ILE A 152 19.39 16.57 -13.17
C ILE A 152 18.87 17.90 -13.71
N ASP A 153 18.17 17.84 -14.84
CA ASP A 153 17.46 18.99 -15.41
C ASP A 153 16.20 19.28 -14.59
N LEU A 154 16.11 20.51 -14.07
CA LEU A 154 14.97 20.98 -13.28
C LEU A 154 13.84 21.57 -14.14
N ASN A 155 14.07 21.76 -15.45
CA ASN A 155 13.07 22.26 -16.40
C ASN A 155 13.01 21.38 -17.66
N PRO A 156 12.78 20.05 -17.51
CA PRO A 156 12.76 19.16 -18.65
C PRO A 156 11.57 19.46 -19.58
N PRO A 157 11.71 19.27 -20.90
CA PRO A 157 10.59 19.40 -21.83
C PRO A 157 9.54 18.33 -21.55
N PHE A 158 8.27 18.64 -21.86
CA PHE A 158 7.19 17.67 -21.74
C PHE A 158 7.47 16.41 -22.57
N SER A 159 7.31 15.24 -21.95
CA SER A 159 7.45 13.95 -22.61
C SER A 159 6.27 13.06 -22.26
N LEU A 160 5.39 12.82 -23.24
CA LEU A 160 4.24 11.92 -23.08
C LEU A 160 4.70 10.51 -22.69
N LEU A 161 5.81 10.03 -23.27
CA LEU A 161 6.35 8.72 -22.93
C LEU A 161 6.81 8.66 -21.47
N ALA A 162 7.53 9.68 -20.98
CA ALA A 162 7.93 9.75 -19.57
C ALA A 162 6.71 9.80 -18.65
N THR A 163 5.69 10.58 -19.00
CA THR A 163 4.41 10.63 -18.26
C THR A 163 3.73 9.26 -18.19
N LEU A 164 3.67 8.52 -19.30
CA LEU A 164 3.08 7.17 -19.33
C LEU A 164 3.91 6.15 -18.55
N LEU A 165 5.23 6.31 -18.51
CA LEU A 165 6.12 5.43 -17.73
C LEU A 165 6.03 5.65 -16.21
N VAL A 166 5.38 6.74 -15.75
CA VAL A 166 5.01 6.93 -14.33
C VAL A 166 3.74 6.15 -13.96
N ALA A 167 2.97 5.67 -14.94
CA ALA A 167 1.73 4.94 -14.68
C ALA A 167 1.87 3.74 -13.72
N PRO A 168 2.94 2.91 -13.76
CA PRO A 168 3.14 1.87 -12.76
C PRO A 168 3.18 2.46 -11.35
N ILE A 169 3.95 3.53 -11.12
CA ILE A 169 4.04 4.20 -9.82
C ILE A 169 2.68 4.73 -9.38
N ALA A 170 1.94 5.39 -10.29
CA ALA A 170 0.58 5.86 -9.98
C ALA A 170 -0.35 4.68 -9.64
N TRP A 171 -0.21 3.56 -10.33
CA TRP A 171 -0.96 2.32 -10.09
C TRP A 171 -0.74 1.78 -8.66
N THR A 172 0.45 1.97 -8.09
CA THR A 172 0.73 1.70 -6.66
C THR A 172 -0.32 2.30 -5.74
N SER A 173 -0.78 3.52 -6.02
CA SER A 173 -1.72 4.22 -5.15
C SER A 173 -3.18 3.89 -5.49
N VAL A 174 -3.48 3.68 -6.77
CA VAL A 174 -4.88 3.52 -7.21
C VAL A 174 -5.37 2.08 -7.24
N GLN A 175 -4.49 1.07 -7.31
CA GLN A 175 -4.90 -0.34 -7.37
C GLN A 175 -5.70 -0.79 -6.12
N TRP A 176 -5.53 -0.11 -4.99
CA TRP A 176 -6.20 -0.46 -3.73
C TRP A 176 -7.69 -0.12 -3.69
N ALA A 177 -8.21 0.66 -4.64
CA ALA A 177 -9.65 0.91 -4.73
C ALA A 177 -10.45 -0.40 -4.84
N THR A 178 -9.87 -1.44 -5.45
CA THR A 178 -10.50 -2.76 -5.57
C THR A 178 -10.48 -3.59 -4.29
N TYR A 179 -9.72 -3.17 -3.27
CA TYR A 179 -9.58 -3.91 -2.01
C TYR A 179 -10.89 -3.97 -1.21
N SER A 180 -11.83 -3.05 -1.45
CA SER A 180 -13.18 -3.12 -0.84
C SER A 180 -13.93 -4.41 -1.20
N ALA A 181 -13.54 -5.09 -2.29
CA ALA A 181 -14.14 -6.36 -2.70
C ALA A 181 -14.03 -7.45 -1.62
N GLU A 182 -12.99 -7.42 -0.78
CA GLU A 182 -12.80 -8.37 0.33
C GLU A 182 -13.75 -8.11 1.51
N GLN A 183 -14.38 -6.94 1.52
CA GLN A 183 -15.36 -6.50 2.51
C GLN A 183 -16.79 -6.52 1.93
N ASN A 184 -16.99 -6.98 0.69
CA ASN A 184 -18.30 -6.94 0.05
C ASN A 184 -19.38 -7.72 0.81
N GLY A 185 -19.03 -8.81 1.52
CA GLY A 185 -20.00 -9.56 2.34
C GLY A 185 -20.60 -8.75 3.50
N GLU A 186 -19.96 -7.65 3.89
CA GLU A 186 -20.37 -6.79 5.00
C GLU A 186 -20.96 -5.44 4.53
N ILE A 187 -20.87 -5.16 3.23
CA ILE A 187 -21.39 -3.93 2.64
C ILE A 187 -22.86 -4.15 2.23
N LYS A 188 -23.75 -3.33 2.81
CA LYS A 188 -25.17 -3.33 2.45
C LYS A 188 -25.31 -3.08 0.94
N GLU A 189 -26.12 -3.90 0.27
CA GLU A 189 -26.33 -3.85 -1.19
C GLU A 189 -25.07 -4.10 -2.05
N ALA A 190 -24.05 -4.78 -1.53
CA ALA A 190 -22.87 -5.15 -2.34
C ALA A 190 -23.19 -6.00 -3.58
N ARG A 191 -24.35 -6.66 -3.60
CA ARG A 191 -24.88 -7.42 -4.74
C ARG A 191 -25.33 -6.53 -5.91
N SER A 192 -25.49 -5.22 -5.70
CA SER A 192 -25.84 -4.27 -6.75
C SER A 192 -24.63 -3.89 -7.59
N PHE A 193 -24.66 -4.22 -8.89
CA PHE A 193 -23.61 -3.83 -9.84
C PHE A 193 -23.38 -2.31 -9.86
N LYS A 194 -24.46 -1.51 -9.82
CA LYS A 194 -24.37 -0.04 -9.82
C LYS A 194 -23.63 0.47 -8.58
N ASN A 195 -23.92 -0.08 -7.41
CA ASN A 195 -23.27 0.34 -6.16
C ASN A 195 -21.79 -0.07 -6.17
N GLN A 196 -21.45 -1.26 -6.67
CA GLN A 196 -20.06 -1.69 -6.81
C GLN A 196 -19.28 -0.80 -7.78
N VAL A 197 -19.84 -0.47 -8.94
CA VAL A 197 -19.20 0.46 -9.89
C VAL A 197 -19.00 1.84 -9.25
N PHE A 198 -20.01 2.35 -8.54
CA PHE A 198 -19.89 3.64 -7.85
C PHE A 198 -18.80 3.63 -6.78
N ILE A 199 -18.72 2.58 -5.95
CA ILE A 199 -17.69 2.45 -4.91
C ILE A 199 -16.30 2.36 -5.55
N LEU A 200 -16.10 1.47 -6.51
CA LEU A 200 -14.80 1.19 -7.10
C LEU A 200 -14.32 2.31 -8.03
N VAL A 201 -15.13 2.67 -9.03
CA VAL A 201 -14.75 3.70 -10.03
C VAL A 201 -14.84 5.10 -9.42
N GLY A 202 -15.84 5.36 -8.57
CA GLY A 202 -15.98 6.64 -7.90
C GLY A 202 -14.82 6.92 -6.95
N SER A 203 -14.38 5.93 -6.16
CA SER A 203 -13.20 6.11 -5.31
C SER A 203 -11.93 6.38 -6.13
N LEU A 204 -11.71 5.66 -7.23
CA LEU A 204 -10.58 5.92 -8.15
C LEU A 204 -10.58 7.36 -8.68
N ILE A 205 -11.72 7.85 -9.18
CA ILE A 205 -11.84 9.21 -9.73
C ILE A 205 -11.59 10.25 -8.65
N VAL A 206 -12.23 10.10 -7.48
CA VAL A 206 -12.05 11.04 -6.36
C VAL A 206 -10.60 11.06 -5.89
N THR A 207 -9.98 9.90 -5.68
CA THR A 207 -8.56 9.82 -5.31
C THR A 207 -7.66 10.46 -6.36
N GLY A 208 -7.91 10.22 -7.65
CA GLY A 208 -7.15 10.83 -8.74
C GLY A 208 -7.26 12.36 -8.74
N ILE A 209 -8.47 12.91 -8.55
CA ILE A 209 -8.69 14.36 -8.44
C ILE A 209 -7.96 14.94 -7.22
N LEU A 210 -8.03 14.27 -6.06
CA LEU A 210 -7.36 14.74 -4.85
C LEU A 210 -5.83 14.74 -5.02
N LEU A 211 -5.25 13.71 -5.63
CA LEU A 211 -3.81 13.65 -5.91
C LEU A 211 -3.38 14.74 -6.91
N ALA A 212 -4.15 14.96 -7.97
CA ALA A 212 -3.89 16.03 -8.94
C ALA A 212 -4.00 17.42 -8.29
N LEU A 213 -5.00 17.63 -7.43
CA LEU A 213 -5.19 18.86 -6.66
C LEU A 213 -4.03 19.12 -5.71
N LEU A 214 -3.51 18.08 -5.05
CA LEU A 214 -2.34 18.17 -4.19
C LEU A 214 -1.08 18.53 -4.99
N GLY A 215 -0.86 17.88 -6.13
CA GLY A 215 0.26 18.20 -7.04
C GLY A 215 0.22 19.65 -7.51
N TRP A 216 -0.95 20.11 -7.97
CA TRP A 216 -1.14 21.50 -8.37
C TRP A 216 -0.90 22.49 -7.23
N ALA A 217 -1.33 22.16 -6.00
CA ALA A 217 -1.10 23.01 -4.83
C ALA A 217 0.40 23.17 -4.52
N PHE A 218 1.20 22.11 -4.66
CA PHE A 218 2.66 22.19 -4.51
C PHE A 218 3.32 23.01 -5.61
N GLU A 219 2.95 22.78 -6.88
CA GLU A 219 3.48 23.56 -8.00
C GLU A 219 3.16 25.04 -7.85
N ARG A 220 1.96 25.38 -7.36
CA ARG A 220 1.56 26.77 -7.13
C ARG A 220 2.44 27.46 -6.07
N VAL A 221 2.71 26.80 -4.94
CA VAL A 221 3.41 27.44 -3.82
C VAL A 221 4.94 27.39 -3.97
N GLY A 222 5.49 26.26 -4.41
CA GLY A 222 6.94 26.02 -4.50
C GLY A 222 7.52 26.14 -5.91
N GLY A 223 6.67 26.15 -6.94
CA GLY A 223 7.10 26.07 -8.34
C GLY A 223 7.46 24.65 -8.77
N THR A 224 7.41 24.38 -10.08
CA THR A 224 7.76 23.08 -10.66
C THR A 224 9.22 22.70 -10.37
N GLU A 225 10.13 23.67 -10.37
CA GLU A 225 11.55 23.47 -10.04
C GLU A 225 11.73 22.80 -8.67
N PHE A 226 11.00 23.29 -7.66
CA PHE A 226 11.09 22.72 -6.31
C PHE A 226 10.54 21.29 -6.24
N VAL A 227 9.47 20.99 -6.97
CA VAL A 227 8.91 19.63 -7.01
C VAL A 227 9.94 18.63 -7.55
N TYR A 228 10.72 19.03 -8.55
CA TYR A 228 11.85 18.22 -9.05
C TYR A 228 12.97 18.07 -8.01
N ILE A 229 13.35 19.15 -7.32
CA ILE A 229 14.36 19.10 -6.25
C ILE A 229 13.92 18.13 -5.14
N ALA A 230 12.69 18.24 -4.66
CA ALA A 230 12.14 17.37 -3.62
C ALA A 230 12.06 15.90 -4.08
N GLY A 231 11.66 15.67 -5.33
CA GLY A 231 11.65 14.33 -5.93
C GLY A 231 13.05 13.73 -6.06
N ALA A 232 14.04 14.52 -6.46
CA ALA A 232 15.43 14.09 -6.63
C ALA A 232 16.09 13.66 -5.31
N GLY A 233 15.75 14.32 -4.20
CA GLY A 233 16.23 13.93 -2.86
C GLY A 233 15.90 12.48 -2.49
N TYR A 234 14.70 12.02 -2.86
CA TYR A 234 14.29 10.63 -2.64
C TYR A 234 14.76 9.70 -3.77
N TRP A 235 14.42 10.00 -5.03
CA TRP A 235 14.61 9.09 -6.15
C TRP A 235 16.06 8.97 -6.62
N SER A 236 16.82 10.06 -6.55
CA SER A 236 18.23 10.08 -6.95
C SER A 236 19.18 9.98 -5.77
N LEU A 237 18.65 9.74 -4.56
CA LEU A 237 19.40 9.57 -3.31
C LEU A 237 20.35 10.75 -3.03
N ILE A 238 19.92 11.99 -3.30
CA ILE A 238 20.71 13.22 -3.09
C ILE A 238 20.48 13.71 -1.65
N PRO A 239 21.41 13.50 -0.71
CA PRO A 239 21.16 13.77 0.71
C PRO A 239 20.93 15.25 1.02
N GLU A 240 21.56 16.16 0.27
CA GLU A 240 21.45 17.61 0.43
C GLU A 240 20.05 18.14 0.08
N ALA A 241 19.28 17.39 -0.70
CA ALA A 241 17.87 17.70 -1.01
C ALA A 241 16.90 17.16 0.05
N ASN A 242 17.41 16.66 1.18
CA ASN A 242 16.65 16.20 2.34
C ASN A 242 16.98 17.03 3.59
N ILE A 243 16.00 17.24 4.47
CA ILE A 243 16.21 18.02 5.70
C ILE A 243 16.69 17.08 6.80
N ALA A 244 17.97 17.15 7.16
CA ALA A 244 18.56 16.29 8.19
C ALA A 244 18.32 14.78 7.94
N GLY A 245 18.42 14.36 6.67
CA GLY A 245 18.13 12.98 6.24
C GLY A 245 16.64 12.64 6.13
N PHE A 246 15.75 13.61 6.34
CA PHE A 246 14.31 13.46 6.17
C PHE A 246 13.86 13.85 4.75
N ASN A 247 13.19 12.94 4.07
CA ASN A 247 12.66 13.17 2.72
C ASN A 247 11.51 14.17 2.72
N LEU A 248 11.43 14.99 1.68
CA LEU A 248 10.43 16.07 1.54
C LEU A 248 9.04 15.56 1.11
N TRP A 249 8.44 14.72 1.95
CA TRP A 249 7.08 14.22 1.74
C TRP A 249 6.02 15.33 1.84
N PRO A 250 4.85 15.17 1.20
CA PRO A 250 3.79 16.19 1.18
C PRO A 250 3.39 16.76 2.55
N ASN A 251 3.26 15.91 3.56
CA ASN A 251 2.92 16.33 4.93
C ASN A 251 3.97 17.21 5.58
N ILE A 252 5.26 16.84 5.52
CA ILE A 252 6.31 17.64 6.16
C ILE A 252 6.45 18.97 5.44
N LEU A 253 6.27 18.99 4.12
CA LEU A 253 6.30 20.23 3.34
C LEU A 253 5.16 21.15 3.73
N ALA A 254 3.93 20.63 3.89
CA ALA A 254 2.83 21.43 4.39
C ALA A 254 3.06 21.92 5.83
N ILE A 255 3.65 21.08 6.68
CA ILE A 255 4.04 21.45 8.05
C ILE A 255 5.11 22.55 8.07
N ALA A 256 6.09 22.49 7.17
CA ALA A 256 7.15 23.48 7.04
C ALA A 256 6.63 24.88 6.67
N LEU A 257 5.44 24.94 6.07
CA LEU A 257 4.82 26.19 5.65
C LEU A 257 3.87 26.78 6.70
N THR A 258 3.66 26.14 7.85
CA THR A 258 2.80 26.67 8.92
C THR A 258 3.59 27.00 10.19
N ALA A 259 3.22 28.10 10.84
CA ALA A 259 3.70 28.45 12.17
C ALA A 259 2.75 27.99 13.30
N SER A 260 1.60 27.41 12.97
CA SER A 260 0.56 27.06 13.94
C SER A 260 0.71 25.61 14.43
N PRO A 261 0.94 25.37 15.74
CA PRO A 261 0.99 24.03 16.32
C PRO A 261 -0.29 23.22 16.08
N LEU A 262 -1.45 23.89 16.07
CA LEU A 262 -2.74 23.24 15.81
C LEU A 262 -2.80 22.68 14.38
N VAL A 263 -2.32 23.44 13.40
CA VAL A 263 -2.29 23.00 12.00
C VAL A 263 -1.35 21.80 11.84
N VAL A 264 -0.19 21.81 12.52
CA VAL A 264 0.73 20.66 12.56
C VAL A 264 0.02 19.42 13.09
N ILE A 265 -0.70 19.54 14.22
CA ILE A 265 -1.44 18.43 14.83
C ILE A 265 -2.49 17.90 13.86
N LEU A 266 -3.28 18.77 13.22
CA LEU A 266 -4.33 18.34 12.30
C LEU A 266 -3.77 17.58 11.09
N ILE A 267 -2.68 18.06 10.49
CA ILE A 267 -2.03 17.38 9.37
C ILE A 267 -1.48 16.02 9.83
N ALA A 268 -0.66 16.00 10.86
CA ALA A 268 0.02 14.77 11.28
C ALA A 268 -0.94 13.72 11.84
N PHE A 269 -2.00 14.14 12.53
CA PHE A 269 -3.03 13.23 13.05
C PHE A 269 -3.75 12.48 11.93
N GLY A 270 -4.04 13.12 10.79
CA GLY A 270 -4.60 12.41 9.64
C GLY A 270 -3.65 11.38 9.04
N TYR A 271 -2.34 11.66 8.99
CA TYR A 271 -1.34 10.67 8.54
C TYR A 271 -1.19 9.50 9.52
N ILE A 272 -1.30 9.77 10.83
CA ILE A 272 -1.36 8.72 11.87
C ILE A 272 -2.59 7.83 11.65
N LEU A 273 -3.77 8.43 11.48
CA LEU A 273 -5.02 7.70 11.24
C LEU A 273 -5.00 6.93 9.92
N ASN A 274 -4.43 7.51 8.85
CA ASN A 274 -4.27 6.84 7.56
C ASN A 274 -3.36 5.61 7.69
N SER A 275 -2.23 5.76 8.36
CA SER A 275 -1.28 4.66 8.56
C SER A 275 -1.89 3.54 9.39
N PHE A 276 -2.62 3.86 10.45
CA PHE A 276 -3.36 2.88 11.26
C PHE A 276 -4.48 2.19 10.44
N GLN A 277 -5.17 2.92 9.57
CA GLN A 277 -6.18 2.36 8.68
C GLN A 277 -5.60 1.32 7.70
N ILE A 278 -4.38 1.55 7.20
CA ILE A 278 -3.71 0.62 6.27
C ILE A 278 -3.47 -0.74 6.95
N VAL A 279 -2.91 -0.76 8.16
CA VAL A 279 -2.66 -2.04 8.86
C VAL A 279 -3.97 -2.78 9.17
N ASN A 280 -5.04 -2.05 9.53
CA ASN A 280 -6.35 -2.67 9.74
C ASN A 280 -6.86 -3.37 8.47
N ASN A 281 -6.74 -2.73 7.31
CA ASN A 281 -7.12 -3.35 6.04
C ASN A 281 -6.29 -4.61 5.72
N CYS A 282 -5.00 -4.61 6.08
CA CYS A 282 -4.14 -5.79 5.91
C CYS A 282 -4.68 -6.99 6.70
N TYR A 283 -5.00 -6.78 7.98
CA TYR A 283 -5.54 -7.86 8.83
C TYR A 283 -6.91 -8.33 8.36
N ILE A 284 -7.81 -7.41 8.00
CA ILE A 284 -9.16 -7.73 7.53
C ILE A 284 -9.11 -8.67 6.31
N GLY A 285 -8.32 -8.29 5.29
CA GLY A 285 -8.20 -9.08 4.07
C GLY A 285 -7.53 -10.42 4.30
N VAL A 286 -6.36 -10.40 4.93
CA VAL A 286 -5.52 -11.59 5.06
C VAL A 286 -6.12 -12.63 5.99
N THR A 287 -6.73 -12.23 7.11
CA THR A 287 -7.36 -13.20 8.02
C THR A 287 -8.53 -13.91 7.36
N ARG A 288 -9.32 -13.24 6.51
CA ARG A 288 -10.40 -13.87 5.72
C ARG A 288 -9.87 -14.86 4.70
N ILE A 289 -8.79 -14.50 4.00
CA ILE A 289 -8.12 -15.40 3.06
C ILE A 289 -7.60 -16.64 3.80
N MET A 290 -6.94 -16.47 4.95
CA MET A 290 -6.42 -17.57 5.75
C MET A 290 -7.53 -18.49 6.28
N VAL A 291 -8.65 -17.93 6.73
CA VAL A 291 -9.83 -18.70 7.15
C VAL A 291 -10.39 -19.48 5.97
N ALA A 292 -10.55 -18.86 4.79
CA ALA A 292 -11.04 -19.56 3.59
C ALA A 292 -10.12 -20.70 3.15
N MET A 293 -8.80 -20.47 3.14
CA MET A 293 -7.80 -21.50 2.83
C MET A 293 -7.77 -22.64 3.86
N SER A 294 -8.08 -22.32 5.13
CA SER A 294 -8.23 -23.31 6.21
C SER A 294 -9.48 -24.18 6.02
N LEU A 295 -10.61 -23.58 5.63
CA LEU A 295 -11.85 -24.31 5.31
C LEU A 295 -11.67 -25.24 4.09
N ASP A 296 -10.86 -24.82 3.11
CA ASP A 296 -10.43 -25.66 1.98
C ASP A 296 -9.38 -26.72 2.35
N ARG A 297 -9.00 -26.80 3.64
CA ARG A 297 -8.04 -27.75 4.21
C ARG A 297 -6.61 -27.61 3.67
N LEU A 298 -6.28 -26.44 3.12
CA LEU A 298 -4.93 -26.08 2.67
C LEU A 298 -4.10 -25.41 3.77
N LEU A 299 -4.76 -24.84 4.78
CA LEU A 299 -4.15 -24.41 6.04
C LEU A 299 -4.68 -25.24 7.22
N PRO A 300 -3.96 -25.27 8.36
CA PRO A 300 -4.45 -25.90 9.59
C PRO A 300 -5.79 -25.32 10.07
N GLU A 301 -6.70 -26.18 10.52
CA GLU A 301 -8.03 -25.82 11.04
C GLU A 301 -7.99 -24.76 12.16
N TRP A 302 -6.85 -24.68 12.86
CA TRP A 302 -6.58 -23.66 13.88
C TRP A 302 -6.83 -22.23 13.39
N PHE A 303 -6.60 -21.94 12.10
CA PHE A 303 -6.85 -20.62 11.50
C PHE A 303 -8.34 -20.30 11.32
N SER A 304 -9.19 -21.29 11.06
CA SER A 304 -10.64 -21.11 10.92
C SER A 304 -11.42 -21.21 12.23
N LYS A 305 -10.76 -21.56 13.35
CA LYS A 305 -11.43 -21.67 14.65
C LYS A 305 -11.90 -20.29 15.13
N VAL A 306 -13.21 -20.14 15.29
CA VAL A 306 -13.86 -18.94 15.81
C VAL A 306 -13.89 -18.98 17.34
N ASN A 307 -13.55 -17.86 17.98
CA ASN A 307 -13.63 -17.74 19.43
C ASN A 307 -15.08 -17.52 19.90
N GLU A 308 -15.53 -18.24 20.93
CA GLU A 308 -16.91 -18.16 21.45
C GLU A 308 -17.27 -16.79 22.05
N ARG A 309 -16.30 -16.09 22.68
CA ARG A 309 -16.53 -14.79 23.31
C ARG A 309 -16.56 -13.67 22.28
N PHE A 310 -15.58 -13.67 21.36
CA PHE A 310 -15.37 -12.56 20.43
C PHE A 310 -16.04 -12.76 19.07
N HIS A 311 -16.47 -13.98 18.74
CA HIS A 311 -17.07 -14.33 17.44
C HIS A 311 -16.18 -13.98 16.24
N THR A 312 -14.86 -13.96 16.45
CA THR A 312 -13.83 -13.67 15.45
C THR A 312 -12.77 -14.79 15.41
N PRO A 313 -12.07 -14.98 14.28
CA PRO A 313 -10.97 -15.93 14.15
C PRO A 313 -9.70 -15.38 14.81
N VAL A 314 -9.67 -15.34 16.15
CA VAL A 314 -8.57 -14.76 16.96
C VAL A 314 -7.22 -15.38 16.60
N ASN A 315 -7.21 -16.69 16.35
CA ASN A 315 -6.01 -17.43 15.98
C ASN A 315 -5.36 -16.91 14.69
N ALA A 316 -6.17 -16.61 13.66
CA ALA A 316 -5.65 -16.07 12.41
C ALA A 316 -5.03 -14.68 12.62
N HIS A 317 -5.67 -13.83 13.42
CA HIS A 317 -5.15 -12.50 13.76
C HIS A 317 -3.83 -12.59 14.53
N LEU A 318 -3.77 -13.50 15.51
CA LEU A 318 -2.57 -13.72 16.32
C LEU A 318 -1.41 -14.26 15.48
N ALA A 319 -1.63 -15.29 14.66
CA ALA A 319 -0.57 -15.81 13.82
C ALA A 319 -0.10 -14.79 12.78
N TYR A 320 -1.00 -13.97 12.23
CA TYR A 320 -0.61 -12.91 11.31
C TYR A 320 0.23 -11.83 12.00
N PHE A 321 -0.15 -11.42 13.22
CA PHE A 321 0.67 -10.54 14.05
C PHE A 321 2.06 -11.11 14.31
N LEU A 322 2.15 -12.36 14.76
CA LEU A 322 3.44 -13.01 15.03
C LEU A 322 4.28 -13.15 13.76
N ALA A 323 3.67 -13.45 12.61
CA ALA A 323 4.36 -13.52 11.32
C ALA A 323 4.85 -12.15 10.84
N SER A 324 4.23 -11.05 11.25
CA SER A 324 4.66 -9.69 10.89
C SER A 324 5.93 -9.25 11.60
N ILE A 325 6.21 -9.77 12.81
CA ILE A 325 7.35 -9.34 13.64
C ILE A 325 8.70 -9.58 12.91
N PRO A 326 9.00 -10.78 12.38
CA PRO A 326 10.24 -10.99 11.61
C PRO A 326 10.36 -10.07 10.40
N VAL A 327 9.25 -9.77 9.72
CA VAL A 327 9.25 -8.89 8.54
C VAL A 327 9.49 -7.44 8.94
N ILE A 328 8.90 -6.97 10.05
CA ILE A 328 9.17 -5.65 10.64
C ILE A 328 10.65 -5.51 11.00
N LEU A 329 11.23 -6.54 11.64
CA LEU A 329 12.66 -6.54 11.99
C LEU A 329 13.53 -6.55 10.73
N ALA A 330 13.24 -7.42 9.76
CA ALA A 330 13.99 -7.50 8.51
C ALA A 330 13.97 -6.17 7.74
N TYR A 331 12.80 -5.53 7.65
CA TYR A 331 12.61 -4.24 6.99
C TYR A 331 13.53 -3.13 7.51
N ASN A 332 13.81 -3.14 8.82
CA ASN A 332 14.55 -2.08 9.49
C ASN A 332 16.02 -2.43 9.76
N LEU A 333 16.37 -3.71 9.86
CA LEU A 333 17.71 -4.16 10.29
C LEU A 333 18.52 -4.85 9.18
N VAL A 334 17.86 -5.36 8.14
CA VAL A 334 18.55 -6.06 7.04
C VAL A 334 18.86 -5.09 5.92
N GLY A 335 20.16 -4.85 5.68
CA GLY A 335 20.62 -3.99 4.59
C GLY A 335 20.06 -4.41 3.23
N GLY A 336 19.59 -3.44 2.44
CA GLY A 336 18.99 -3.68 1.12
C GLY A 336 17.51 -4.11 1.14
N TRP A 337 16.94 -4.45 2.30
CA TRP A 337 15.53 -4.84 2.40
C TRP A 337 14.58 -3.70 2.03
N ILE A 338 14.99 -2.44 2.26
CA ILE A 338 14.20 -1.27 1.85
C ILE A 338 13.95 -1.22 0.33
N GLY A 339 14.77 -1.89 -0.50
CA GLY A 339 14.49 -2.04 -1.93
C GLY A 339 13.23 -2.88 -2.22
N LEU A 340 12.79 -3.70 -1.25
CA LEU A 340 11.55 -4.47 -1.32
C LEU A 340 10.31 -3.72 -0.85
N THR A 341 10.44 -2.46 -0.45
CA THR A 341 9.32 -1.64 0.04
C THR A 341 8.15 -1.64 -0.95
N LEU A 342 8.43 -1.44 -2.24
CA LEU A 342 7.43 -1.46 -3.31
C LEU A 342 7.21 -2.86 -3.91
N GLY A 343 7.91 -3.89 -3.42
CA GLY A 343 7.71 -5.28 -3.84
C GLY A 343 6.30 -5.79 -3.56
N VAL A 344 5.63 -5.26 -2.53
CA VAL A 344 4.22 -5.56 -2.26
C VAL A 344 3.29 -5.06 -3.37
N THR A 345 3.63 -3.95 -4.02
CA THR A 345 2.86 -3.43 -5.16
C THR A 345 2.97 -4.35 -6.36
N PHE A 346 4.19 -4.82 -6.66
CA PHE A 346 4.40 -5.87 -7.66
C PHE A 346 3.57 -7.12 -7.33
N ALA A 347 3.60 -7.53 -6.05
CA ALA A 347 2.99 -8.77 -5.63
C ALA A 347 1.46 -8.76 -5.65
N CYS A 348 0.85 -7.75 -5.02
CA CYS A 348 -0.59 -7.56 -5.10
C CYS A 348 -1.02 -7.23 -6.54
N GLY A 349 -0.16 -6.57 -7.31
CA GLY A 349 -0.38 -6.26 -8.72
C GLY A 349 -0.62 -7.50 -9.57
N TYR A 350 0.19 -8.55 -9.42
CA TYR A 350 -0.06 -9.80 -10.17
C TYR A 350 -1.33 -10.51 -9.70
N VAL A 351 -1.71 -10.37 -8.42
CA VAL A 351 -2.98 -10.94 -7.91
C VAL A 351 -4.17 -10.18 -8.49
N PHE A 352 -4.10 -8.85 -8.60
CA PHE A 352 -5.14 -8.05 -9.24
C PHE A 352 -5.24 -8.34 -10.74
N ALA A 353 -4.11 -8.39 -11.45
CA ALA A 353 -4.06 -8.74 -12.88
C ALA A 353 -4.63 -10.15 -13.13
N ALA A 354 -4.26 -11.13 -12.29
CA ALA A 354 -4.82 -12.46 -12.35
C ALA A 354 -6.32 -12.50 -12.00
N SER A 355 -6.79 -11.64 -11.09
CA SER A 355 -8.22 -11.51 -10.78
C SER A 355 -9.01 -10.97 -11.98
N SER A 356 -8.47 -9.97 -12.67
CA SER A 356 -9.06 -9.44 -13.91
C SER A 356 -9.12 -10.51 -14.99
N LEU A 357 -8.05 -11.30 -15.16
CA LEU A 357 -8.01 -12.42 -16.09
C LEU A 357 -9.01 -13.53 -15.72
N ALA A 358 -9.12 -13.87 -14.43
CA ALA A 358 -10.11 -14.82 -13.93
C ALA A 358 -11.54 -14.35 -14.22
N GLY A 359 -11.81 -13.06 -14.00
CA GLY A 359 -13.08 -12.44 -14.37
C GLY A 359 -13.37 -12.53 -15.86
N ALA A 360 -12.36 -12.31 -16.71
CA ALA A 360 -12.53 -12.39 -18.16
C ALA A 360 -12.87 -13.79 -18.67
N LEU A 361 -12.31 -14.82 -18.02
CA LEU A 361 -12.52 -16.22 -18.34
C LEU A 361 -13.76 -16.82 -17.68
N LEU A 362 -14.34 -16.13 -16.68
CA LEU A 362 -15.47 -16.62 -15.89
C LEU A 362 -16.65 -17.07 -16.75
N PRO A 363 -17.09 -16.35 -17.82
CA PRO A 363 -18.19 -16.79 -18.66
C PRO A 363 -17.97 -18.13 -19.38
N PHE A 364 -16.71 -18.51 -19.58
CA PHE A 364 -16.32 -19.72 -20.31
C PHE A 364 -15.94 -20.88 -19.38
N ARG A 365 -15.36 -20.57 -18.22
CA ARG A 365 -14.85 -21.57 -17.26
C ARG A 365 -15.86 -21.92 -16.16
N ALA A 366 -16.74 -20.99 -15.81
CA ALA A 366 -17.76 -21.16 -14.78
C ALA A 366 -19.07 -20.51 -15.23
N LYS A 367 -19.62 -21.02 -16.36
CA LYS A 367 -20.76 -20.43 -17.05
C LYS A 367 -21.99 -20.25 -16.15
N GLU A 368 -22.36 -21.27 -15.39
CA GLU A 368 -23.52 -21.23 -14.48
C GLU A 368 -23.37 -20.13 -13.42
N VAL A 369 -22.18 -20.01 -12.82
CA VAL A 369 -21.85 -18.96 -11.86
C VAL A 369 -21.94 -17.57 -12.50
N TYR A 370 -21.42 -17.43 -13.72
CA TYR A 370 -21.49 -16.17 -14.45
C TYR A 370 -22.94 -15.79 -14.78
N GLU A 371 -23.75 -16.73 -15.28
CA GLU A 371 -25.15 -16.50 -15.67
C GLU A 371 -26.04 -16.14 -14.47
N ALA A 372 -25.73 -16.65 -13.29
CA ALA A 372 -26.39 -16.26 -12.04
C ALA A 372 -25.97 -14.86 -11.52
N SER A 373 -24.91 -14.27 -12.07
CA SER A 373 -24.37 -12.99 -11.58
C SER A 373 -25.13 -11.77 -12.11
N PRO A 374 -25.20 -10.66 -11.36
CA PRO A 374 -25.83 -9.42 -11.82
C PRO A 374 -25.18 -8.81 -13.07
N GLY A 375 -23.92 -9.18 -13.35
CA GLY A 375 -23.16 -8.73 -14.52
C GLY A 375 -23.51 -9.44 -15.82
N ALA A 376 -24.21 -10.60 -15.76
CA ALA A 376 -24.46 -11.46 -16.90
C ALA A 376 -25.21 -10.79 -18.07
N LYS A 377 -26.05 -9.82 -17.71
CA LYS A 377 -26.90 -9.05 -18.64
C LYS A 377 -26.13 -8.07 -19.52
N TYR A 378 -24.92 -7.68 -19.15
CA TYR A 378 -24.14 -6.71 -19.91
C TYR A 378 -23.31 -7.42 -20.97
N LYS A 379 -23.70 -7.25 -22.24
CA LYS A 379 -22.95 -7.76 -23.41
C LYS A 379 -22.71 -6.65 -24.44
N LEU A 380 -21.59 -6.72 -25.15
CA LEU A 380 -21.26 -5.87 -26.31
C LEU A 380 -21.10 -6.78 -27.53
N GLY A 381 -22.01 -6.68 -28.50
CA GLY A 381 -21.96 -7.54 -29.70
C GLY A 381 -21.98 -9.05 -29.41
N GLY A 382 -22.66 -9.47 -28.34
CA GLY A 382 -22.71 -10.88 -27.91
C GLY A 382 -21.56 -11.32 -26.98
N VAL A 383 -20.50 -10.52 -26.87
CA VAL A 383 -19.39 -10.77 -25.94
C VAL A 383 -19.71 -10.19 -24.56
N PRO A 384 -19.56 -10.96 -23.46
CA PRO A 384 -19.68 -10.45 -22.10
C PRO A 384 -18.78 -9.24 -21.82
N TRP A 385 -19.33 -8.17 -21.22
CA TRP A 385 -18.51 -7.00 -20.84
C TRP A 385 -17.39 -7.37 -19.87
N VAL A 386 -17.65 -8.32 -18.96
CA VAL A 386 -16.65 -8.81 -18.01
C VAL A 386 -15.43 -9.44 -18.71
N THR A 387 -15.63 -10.06 -19.88
CA THR A 387 -14.54 -10.61 -20.71
C THR A 387 -13.69 -9.49 -21.29
N ILE A 388 -14.31 -8.45 -21.84
CA ILE A 388 -13.60 -7.32 -22.44
C ILE A 388 -12.85 -6.53 -21.37
N LEU A 389 -13.54 -6.08 -20.32
CA LEU A 389 -12.96 -5.26 -19.26
C LEU A 389 -11.95 -6.03 -18.42
N GLY A 390 -12.24 -7.30 -18.10
CA GLY A 390 -11.29 -8.18 -17.40
C GLY A 390 -10.05 -8.47 -18.25
N GLY A 391 -10.21 -8.63 -19.57
CA GLY A 391 -9.10 -8.84 -20.49
C GLY A 391 -8.21 -7.59 -20.59
N LEU A 392 -8.80 -6.41 -20.75
CA LEU A 392 -8.06 -5.14 -20.72
C LEU A 392 -7.35 -4.95 -19.37
N GLY A 393 -8.06 -5.17 -18.25
CA GLY A 393 -7.49 -5.09 -16.92
C GLY A 393 -6.32 -6.05 -16.71
N ALA A 394 -6.40 -7.27 -17.26
CA ALA A 394 -5.30 -8.22 -17.23
C ALA A 394 -4.12 -7.75 -18.08
N VAL A 395 -4.34 -7.29 -19.31
CA VAL A 395 -3.27 -6.81 -20.20
C VAL A 395 -2.53 -5.63 -19.58
N PHE A 396 -3.26 -4.60 -19.14
CA PHE A 396 -2.64 -3.44 -18.50
C PHE A 396 -2.02 -3.79 -17.14
N GLY A 397 -2.71 -4.58 -16.32
CA GLY A 397 -2.20 -5.02 -15.02
C GLY A 397 -0.91 -5.82 -15.15
N PHE A 398 -0.84 -6.81 -16.05
CA PHE A 398 0.39 -7.56 -16.29
C PHE A 398 1.47 -6.69 -16.92
N ALA A 399 1.14 -5.74 -17.81
CA ALA A 399 2.13 -4.78 -18.31
C ALA A 399 2.78 -3.97 -17.17
N MET A 400 1.99 -3.51 -16.18
CA MET A 400 2.53 -2.82 -15.00
C MET A 400 3.37 -3.75 -14.11
N VAL A 401 2.94 -5.00 -13.92
CA VAL A 401 3.73 -6.03 -13.18
C VAL A 401 5.07 -6.30 -13.87
N PHE A 402 5.08 -6.44 -15.19
CA PHE A 402 6.31 -6.62 -15.96
C PHE A 402 7.18 -5.37 -15.93
N ALA A 403 6.60 -4.17 -15.94
CA ALA A 403 7.37 -2.94 -15.76
C ALA A 403 8.10 -2.96 -14.41
N TYR A 404 7.45 -3.34 -13.31
CA TYR A 404 8.12 -3.49 -12.01
C TYR A 404 9.22 -4.53 -11.99
N LEU A 405 9.07 -5.58 -12.79
CA LEU A 405 10.05 -6.64 -12.90
C LEU A 405 11.23 -6.27 -13.80
N LEU A 406 11.05 -5.41 -14.80
CA LEU A 406 12.04 -5.23 -15.88
C LEU A 406 12.57 -3.80 -16.03
N ALA A 407 11.90 -2.79 -15.47
CA ALA A 407 12.28 -1.39 -15.60
C ALA A 407 13.06 -0.94 -14.35
N PRO A 408 14.41 -0.85 -14.41
CA PRO A 408 15.25 -0.51 -13.26
C PRO A 408 14.93 0.87 -12.67
N GLN A 409 14.48 1.81 -13.51
CA GLN A 409 14.12 3.17 -13.10
C GLN A 409 12.93 3.25 -12.13
N LEU A 410 12.13 2.18 -12.01
CA LEU A 410 11.02 2.14 -11.05
C LEU A 410 11.48 1.79 -9.62
N GLY A 411 12.74 1.37 -9.43
CA GLY A 411 13.32 1.12 -8.10
C GLY A 411 12.70 -0.07 -7.36
N VAL A 412 12.08 -1.02 -8.07
CA VAL A 412 11.43 -2.20 -7.48
C VAL A 412 12.26 -3.47 -7.77
N LEU A 413 11.87 -4.31 -8.72
CA LEU A 413 12.58 -5.55 -9.07
C LEU A 413 13.35 -5.45 -10.40
N GLY A 414 13.33 -4.29 -11.06
CA GLY A 414 13.88 -4.08 -12.41
C GLY A 414 15.40 -4.14 -12.54
N ASN A 415 16.15 -4.06 -11.44
CA ASN A 415 17.62 -4.10 -11.49
C ASN A 415 18.15 -5.55 -11.48
N TRP A 416 18.29 -6.16 -12.65
CA TRP A 416 18.84 -7.51 -12.83
C TRP A 416 20.35 -7.49 -13.00
N ASN A 417 21.07 -7.36 -11.88
CA ASN A 417 22.53 -7.41 -11.87
C ASN A 417 23.02 -8.76 -11.33
N PHE A 418 23.58 -9.58 -12.23
CA PHE A 418 24.12 -10.91 -11.88
C PHE A 418 25.56 -10.86 -11.34
N ALA A 419 26.21 -9.70 -11.31
CA ALA A 419 27.47 -9.55 -10.59
C ALA A 419 27.24 -9.81 -9.09
N ASP A 420 28.19 -10.45 -8.40
CA ASP A 420 28.10 -10.79 -6.97
C ASP A 420 26.84 -11.59 -6.57
N PHE A 421 26.44 -12.55 -7.40
CA PHE A 421 25.34 -13.47 -7.08
C PHE A 421 25.60 -14.21 -5.75
N PRO A 422 24.62 -14.30 -4.82
CA PRO A 422 23.21 -13.88 -4.94
C PRO A 422 22.89 -12.47 -4.41
N ARG A 423 23.88 -11.70 -3.96
CA ARG A 423 23.67 -10.46 -3.19
C ARG A 423 22.91 -9.39 -3.98
N ASN A 424 23.26 -9.19 -5.25
CA ASN A 424 22.64 -8.16 -6.10
C ASN A 424 21.25 -8.53 -6.64
N LEU A 425 20.80 -9.77 -6.42
CA LEU A 425 19.48 -10.26 -6.83
C LEU A 425 18.58 -10.65 -5.66
N TRP A 426 18.92 -10.23 -4.43
CA TRP A 426 18.22 -10.66 -3.22
C TRP A 426 16.71 -10.35 -3.27
N ALA A 427 16.36 -9.18 -3.81
CA ALA A 427 14.98 -8.74 -3.95
C ALA A 427 14.16 -9.66 -4.89
N GLN A 428 14.73 -9.99 -6.06
CA GLN A 428 14.12 -10.86 -7.06
C GLN A 428 14.05 -12.31 -6.55
N ILE A 429 15.11 -12.78 -5.90
CA ILE A 429 15.16 -14.12 -5.29
C ILE A 429 14.05 -14.26 -4.25
N ILE A 430 13.88 -13.29 -3.35
CA ILE A 430 12.79 -13.31 -2.36
C ILE A 430 11.43 -13.33 -3.05
N ALA A 431 11.22 -12.46 -4.04
CA ALA A 431 9.94 -12.38 -4.76
C ALA A 431 9.55 -13.71 -5.41
N ILE A 432 10.50 -14.36 -6.09
CA ILE A 432 10.28 -15.66 -6.74
C ILE A 432 10.15 -16.77 -5.69
N ALA A 433 10.98 -16.75 -4.64
CA ALA A 433 10.96 -17.75 -3.58
C ALA A 433 9.60 -17.77 -2.86
N ILE A 434 8.97 -16.62 -2.62
CA ILE A 434 7.63 -16.55 -1.99
C ILE A 434 6.58 -17.28 -2.85
N VAL A 435 6.62 -17.12 -4.17
CA VAL A 435 5.71 -17.83 -5.09
C VAL A 435 6.00 -19.34 -5.08
N VAL A 436 7.28 -19.73 -5.16
CA VAL A 436 7.70 -21.13 -5.15
C VAL A 436 7.31 -21.82 -3.83
N VAL A 437 7.57 -21.18 -2.68
CA VAL A 437 7.19 -21.71 -1.35
C VAL A 437 5.67 -21.89 -1.26
N SER A 438 4.89 -20.95 -1.77
CA SER A 438 3.43 -21.05 -1.81
C SER A 438 2.95 -22.22 -2.69
N ALA A 439 3.58 -22.43 -3.84
CA ALA A 439 3.28 -23.55 -4.73
C ALA A 439 3.64 -24.90 -4.10
N VAL A 440 4.83 -25.00 -3.49
CA VAL A 440 5.29 -26.20 -2.78
C VAL A 440 4.35 -26.52 -1.62
N TRP A 441 3.93 -25.52 -0.85
CA TRP A 441 2.96 -25.69 0.23
C TRP A 441 1.65 -26.29 -0.27
N TYR A 442 1.10 -25.81 -1.39
CA TYR A 442 -0.13 -26.36 -1.97
C TYR A 442 0.01 -27.86 -2.24
N PHE A 443 1.09 -28.28 -2.89
CA PHE A 443 1.30 -29.69 -3.20
C PHE A 443 1.51 -30.54 -1.94
N ALA A 444 2.25 -30.02 -0.95
CA ALA A 444 2.45 -30.70 0.33
C ALA A 444 1.11 -30.89 1.08
N ALA A 445 0.30 -29.83 1.17
CA ALA A 445 -1.03 -29.88 1.80
C ALA A 445 -1.96 -30.84 1.05
N LYS A 446 -2.02 -30.74 -0.29
CA LYS A 446 -2.84 -31.65 -1.13
C LYS A 446 -2.43 -33.11 -0.96
N ALA A 447 -1.13 -33.40 -0.93
CA ALA A 447 -0.64 -34.76 -0.70
C ALA A 447 -0.98 -35.28 0.70
N ALA A 448 -0.86 -34.43 1.74
CA ALA A 448 -1.24 -34.78 3.10
C ALA A 448 -2.74 -35.08 3.24
N GLN A 449 -3.62 -34.28 2.60
CA GLN A 449 -5.06 -34.52 2.61
C GLN A 449 -5.45 -35.77 1.83
N LYS A 450 -4.79 -36.02 0.68
CA LYS A 450 -5.01 -37.24 -0.10
C LYS A 450 -4.67 -38.51 0.71
N ARG A 451 -3.61 -38.47 1.53
CA ARG A 451 -3.27 -39.56 2.46
C ARG A 451 -4.33 -39.80 3.53
N ARG A 452 -5.13 -38.78 3.86
CA ARG A 452 -6.27 -38.87 4.78
C ARG A 452 -7.59 -39.21 4.08
N GLY A 453 -7.56 -39.57 2.79
CA GLY A 453 -8.74 -39.92 2.01
C GLY A 453 -9.58 -38.72 1.54
N ILE A 454 -9.07 -37.49 1.67
CA ILE A 454 -9.80 -36.26 1.36
C ILE A 454 -9.30 -35.70 0.03
N ASN A 455 -10.20 -35.51 -0.93
CA ASN A 455 -9.88 -34.83 -2.18
C ASN A 455 -10.25 -33.34 -2.12
N VAL A 456 -9.22 -32.50 -1.94
CA VAL A 456 -9.35 -31.03 -1.88
C VAL A 456 -9.85 -30.41 -3.20
N ASP A 457 -9.76 -31.13 -4.33
CA ASP A 457 -10.23 -30.61 -5.62
C ASP A 457 -11.75 -30.39 -5.65
N PHE A 458 -12.51 -31.07 -4.78
CA PHE A 458 -13.95 -30.84 -4.65
C PHE A 458 -14.27 -29.51 -3.95
N ALA A 459 -13.46 -29.10 -2.98
CA ALA A 459 -13.61 -27.79 -2.33
C ALA A 459 -13.48 -26.65 -3.36
N PHE A 460 -12.85 -26.91 -4.52
CA PHE A 460 -12.69 -25.94 -5.59
C PHE A 460 -13.79 -25.93 -6.65
N LYS A 461 -14.93 -26.61 -6.44
CA LYS A 461 -16.01 -26.66 -7.44
C LYS A 461 -17.23 -25.82 -7.10
N GLU A 462 -17.58 -25.64 -5.83
CA GLU A 462 -18.81 -24.97 -5.39
C GLU A 462 -18.53 -23.63 -4.72
N ILE A 463 -19.39 -22.63 -4.86
CA ILE A 463 -19.25 -21.39 -4.07
C ILE A 463 -19.69 -21.72 -2.63
N PRO A 464 -18.88 -21.43 -1.60
CA PRO A 464 -19.33 -21.63 -0.22
C PRO A 464 -20.64 -20.88 0.02
N PRO A 465 -21.64 -21.46 0.72
CA PRO A 465 -22.84 -20.73 1.09
C PRO A 465 -22.46 -19.50 1.93
N GLU A 466 -23.06 -18.34 1.60
CA GLU A 466 -22.84 -17.06 2.30
C GLU A 466 -23.32 -17.07 3.75
#